data_AF-A0A940SX94-F1
#
_entry.id   AF-A0A940SX94-F1
#
_cell.length_a   1.000
_cell.length_b   1.000
_cell.length_c   1.000
_cell.angle_alpha   90.00
_cell.angle_beta   90.00
_cell.angle_gamma   90.00
#
_symmetry.space_group_name_H-M   'P 1'
#
loop_
_entity.id
_entity.type
_entity.pdbx_description
1 polymer ?
#
loop_
_entity_poly.entity_id
_entity_poly.type
_entity_poly.pdbx_seq_one_letter_code
_entity_poly.pdbx_strand_id
1 'polypeptide(L)'
;MDISNMDVTETNTITGIKIGRDDAPVKVIEFINLRCPYCRQWFDDSEATFAEYVANGRVQRVIKLFDKTKPSLAKGNIMHKYVPKEGQADTLEVIAKIYETQDIWGDLDEHEAISDYAETTLHLTIADDVASSKAIIQEADNAQIIFVPTMVVGKHIFDQKISQADFRSILDEA
;
A
#
# COMPACT_ATOMS: atom_id res chain seq x y z
N MET A 1 -12.33 4.82 11.25
CA MET A 1 -11.42 3.91 11.97
C MET A 1 -11.23 4.43 13.39
N ASP A 2 -11.04 3.58 14.40
CA ASP A 2 -10.57 4.05 15.72
C ASP A 2 -9.05 4.20 15.66
N ILE A 3 -8.57 5.44 15.77
CA ILE A 3 -7.15 5.81 15.68
C ILE A 3 -6.57 6.18 17.05
N SER A 4 -7.36 6.09 18.13
CA SER A 4 -7.00 6.60 19.45
C SER A 4 -5.76 5.96 20.06
N ASN A 5 -5.46 4.71 19.68
CA ASN A 5 -4.31 3.97 20.16
C ASN A 5 -3.13 3.95 19.17
N MET A 6 -3.26 4.58 17.99
CA MET A 6 -2.19 4.57 17.00
C MET A 6 -1.09 5.55 17.37
N ASP A 7 0.15 5.10 17.28
CA ASP A 7 1.34 5.93 17.49
C ASP A 7 2.09 6.11 16.17
N VAL A 8 1.80 7.22 15.47
CA VAL A 8 2.47 7.55 14.20
C VAL A 8 3.95 7.82 14.36
N THR A 9 4.44 8.11 15.57
CA THR A 9 5.87 8.36 15.80
C THR A 9 6.70 7.08 15.70
N GLU A 10 6.05 5.92 15.80
CA GLU A 10 6.64 4.59 15.57
C GLU A 10 6.60 4.17 14.09
N THR A 11 6.05 5.00 13.19
CA THR A 11 6.13 4.79 11.74
C THR A 11 7.38 5.43 11.15
N ASN A 12 7.80 4.97 9.97
CA ASN A 12 8.96 5.52 9.28
C ASN A 12 8.76 5.61 7.76
N THR A 13 9.60 6.42 7.12
CA THR A 13 9.59 6.66 5.67
C THR A 13 10.70 5.86 4.94
N ILE A 14 11.30 4.89 5.63
CA ILE A 14 12.44 4.10 5.14
C ILE A 14 11.93 2.77 4.59
N THR A 15 11.15 2.04 5.38
CA THR A 15 10.63 0.71 5.08
C THR A 15 9.45 0.82 4.11
N GLY A 16 9.51 0.09 3.00
CA GLY A 16 8.44 0.01 2.01
C GLY A 16 8.89 0.45 0.61
N ILE A 17 7.94 0.36 -0.32
CA ILE A 17 8.14 0.75 -1.72
C ILE A 17 8.03 2.27 -1.82
N LYS A 18 9.01 2.91 -2.45
CA LYS A 18 9.05 4.37 -2.58
C LYS A 18 8.70 4.81 -4.00
N ILE A 19 7.66 5.64 -4.12
CA ILE A 19 7.24 6.25 -5.39
C ILE A 19 7.32 7.77 -5.28
N GLY A 20 8.05 8.42 -6.17
CA GLY A 20 8.42 9.83 -6.10
C GLY A 20 9.87 10.07 -5.68
N ARG A 21 10.24 11.33 -5.55
CA ARG A 21 11.63 11.73 -5.25
C ARG A 21 11.98 11.49 -3.79
N ASP A 22 13.20 11.04 -3.52
CA ASP A 22 13.69 10.83 -2.15
C ASP A 22 13.76 12.12 -1.33
N ASP A 23 13.96 13.27 -1.98
CA ASP A 23 13.98 14.60 -1.38
C ASP A 23 12.60 15.28 -1.34
N ALA A 24 11.53 14.62 -1.79
CA ALA A 24 10.19 15.19 -1.73
C ALA A 24 9.82 15.54 -0.28
N PRO A 25 9.35 16.78 0.00
CA PRO A 25 9.14 17.28 1.35
C PRO A 25 8.04 16.54 2.11
N VAL A 26 7.01 16.06 1.39
CA VAL A 26 5.88 15.35 2.00
C VAL A 26 6.02 13.85 1.75
N LYS A 27 5.94 13.06 2.82
CA LYS A 27 5.91 11.59 2.75
C LYS A 27 4.53 11.09 3.12
N VAL A 28 3.93 10.31 2.24
CA VAL A 28 2.64 9.65 2.48
C VAL A 28 2.90 8.17 2.73
N ILE A 29 2.75 7.75 3.98
CA ILE A 29 2.89 6.35 4.37
C ILE A 29 1.55 5.64 4.14
N GLU A 30 1.56 4.50 3.44
CA GLU A 30 0.35 3.76 3.07
C GLU A 30 0.46 2.30 3.52
N PHE A 31 -0.20 1.94 4.63
CA PHE A 31 -0.36 0.54 5.02
C PHE A 31 -1.55 -0.06 4.28
N ILE A 32 -1.27 -0.90 3.29
CA ILE A 32 -2.29 -1.48 2.40
C ILE A 32 -2.12 -3.00 2.28
N ASN A 33 -3.21 -3.68 1.95
CA ASN A 33 -3.17 -5.09 1.57
C ASN A 33 -3.85 -5.26 0.21
N LEU A 34 -3.22 -5.99 -0.71
CA LEU A 34 -3.69 -6.11 -2.10
C LEU A 34 -5.01 -6.87 -2.24
N ARG A 35 -5.49 -7.59 -1.20
CA ARG A 35 -6.84 -8.19 -1.20
C ARG A 35 -7.90 -7.32 -0.51
N CYS A 36 -7.52 -6.19 0.08
CA CYS A 36 -8.50 -5.33 0.73
C CYS A 36 -9.23 -4.47 -0.32
N PRO A 37 -10.57 -4.57 -0.45
CA PRO A 37 -11.32 -3.77 -1.42
C PRO A 37 -11.29 -2.27 -1.10
N TYR A 38 -11.13 -1.90 0.17
CA TYR A 38 -10.96 -0.51 0.57
C TYR A 38 -9.57 0.04 0.22
N CYS A 39 -8.54 -0.82 0.19
CA CYS A 39 -7.23 -0.42 -0.32
C CYS A 39 -7.27 -0.20 -1.84
N ARG A 40 -8.00 -1.05 -2.58
CA ARG A 40 -8.28 -0.84 -4.00
C ARG A 40 -8.99 0.51 -4.21
N GLN A 41 -10.08 0.75 -3.48
CA GLN A 41 -10.80 2.02 -3.54
C GLN A 41 -9.86 3.23 -3.31
N TRP A 42 -9.03 3.18 -2.27
CA TRP A 42 -8.05 4.25 -2.01
C TRP A 42 -7.09 4.43 -3.19
N PHE A 43 -6.56 3.34 -3.74
CA PHE A 43 -5.62 3.37 -4.85
C PHE A 43 -6.24 4.09 -6.08
N ASP A 44 -7.49 3.74 -6.40
CA ASP A 44 -8.22 4.33 -7.53
C ASP A 44 -8.60 5.80 -7.27
N ASP A 45 -9.21 6.08 -6.11
CA ASP A 45 -9.71 7.42 -5.77
C ASP A 45 -8.57 8.45 -5.65
N SER A 46 -7.37 8.02 -5.22
CA SER A 46 -6.21 8.88 -4.99
C SER A 46 -5.26 9.01 -6.18
N GLU A 47 -5.47 8.25 -7.26
CA GLU A 47 -4.55 8.16 -8.41
C GLU A 47 -4.21 9.53 -8.98
N ALA A 48 -5.23 10.34 -9.30
CA ALA A 48 -5.04 11.65 -9.91
C ALA A 48 -4.28 12.62 -9.00
N THR A 49 -4.56 12.59 -7.69
CA THR A 49 -3.86 13.42 -6.70
C THR A 49 -2.40 12.99 -6.58
N PHE A 50 -2.12 11.70 -6.49
CA PHE A 50 -0.74 11.22 -6.45
C PHE A 50 0.02 11.49 -7.75
N ALA A 51 -0.59 11.29 -8.91
CA ALA A 51 0.04 11.57 -10.20
C ALA A 51 0.52 13.02 -10.28
N GLU A 52 -0.32 13.98 -9.87
CA GLU A 52 0.02 15.41 -9.83
C GLU A 52 1.14 15.72 -8.82
N TYR A 53 0.99 15.30 -7.56
CA TYR A 53 1.90 15.67 -6.47
C TYR A 53 3.23 14.91 -6.49
N VAL A 54 3.26 13.72 -7.08
CA VAL A 54 4.51 12.99 -7.32
C VAL A 54 5.26 13.62 -8.50
N ALA A 55 4.57 13.93 -9.61
CA ALA A 55 5.19 14.51 -10.79
C ALA A 55 5.84 15.88 -10.52
N ASN A 56 5.21 16.71 -9.69
CA ASN A 56 5.78 18.01 -9.29
C ASN A 56 6.88 17.89 -8.20
N GLY A 57 7.14 16.68 -7.69
CA GLY A 57 8.17 16.39 -6.69
C GLY A 57 7.80 16.76 -5.25
N ARG A 58 6.54 17.11 -4.98
CA ARG A 58 6.08 17.47 -3.63
C ARG A 58 5.90 16.25 -2.73
N VAL A 59 5.42 15.14 -3.29
CA VAL A 59 5.08 13.93 -2.55
C VAL A 59 5.98 12.77 -2.94
N GLN A 60 6.39 12.00 -1.94
CA GLN A 60 6.81 10.61 -2.10
C GLN A 60 5.84 9.69 -1.33
N ARG A 61 5.34 8.68 -2.01
CA ARG A 61 4.59 7.57 -1.42
C ARG A 61 5.55 6.58 -0.80
N VAL A 62 5.21 6.07 0.37
CA VAL A 62 5.89 4.97 1.06
C VAL A 62 4.86 3.87 1.26
N ILE A 63 4.75 3.00 0.25
CA ILE A 63 3.75 1.94 0.20
C ILE A 63 4.27 0.74 1.01
N LYS A 64 3.51 0.38 2.05
CA LYS A 64 3.79 -0.73 2.94
C LYS A 64 2.76 -1.83 2.69
N LEU A 65 3.17 -2.85 1.95
CA LEU A 65 2.37 -4.06 1.71
C LEU A 65 2.26 -4.84 3.02
N PHE A 66 1.18 -4.62 3.74
CA PHE A 66 0.97 -5.11 5.09
C PHE A 66 0.27 -6.48 5.06
N ASP A 67 1.06 -7.53 5.27
CA ASP A 67 0.58 -8.89 5.41
C ASP A 67 -0.40 -9.01 6.59
N LYS A 68 -1.55 -9.65 6.35
CA LYS A 68 -2.58 -9.84 7.37
C LYS A 68 -2.81 -11.31 7.67
N THR A 69 -3.22 -11.59 8.91
CA THR A 69 -3.56 -12.95 9.37
C THR A 69 -5.03 -13.31 9.16
N LYS A 70 -5.92 -12.31 9.00
CA LYS A 70 -7.34 -12.54 8.69
C LYS A 70 -7.43 -13.35 7.39
N PRO A 71 -8.13 -14.50 7.34
CA PRO A 71 -8.14 -15.38 6.16
C PRO A 71 -8.52 -14.66 4.86
N SER A 72 -9.50 -13.76 4.91
CA SER A 72 -9.93 -13.00 3.73
C SER A 72 -8.85 -12.07 3.17
N LEU A 73 -7.86 -11.66 3.97
CA LEU A 73 -6.77 -10.75 3.57
C LEU A 73 -5.43 -11.48 3.40
N ALA A 74 -5.27 -12.65 4.02
CA ALA A 74 -4.06 -13.46 3.89
C ALA A 74 -3.74 -13.85 2.43
N LYS A 75 -4.77 -13.96 1.58
CA LYS A 75 -4.62 -14.12 0.12
C LYS A 75 -3.82 -12.98 -0.52
N GLY A 76 -3.97 -11.75 -0.01
CA GLY A 76 -3.19 -10.59 -0.47
C GLY A 76 -1.70 -10.73 -0.20
N ASN A 77 -1.31 -11.43 0.87
CA ASN A 77 0.09 -11.68 1.23
C ASN A 77 0.81 -12.50 0.13
N ILE A 78 0.07 -13.32 -0.63
CA ILE A 78 0.63 -14.06 -1.77
C ILE A 78 0.96 -13.08 -2.90
N MET A 79 -0.01 -12.22 -3.26
CA MET A 79 0.18 -11.20 -4.29
C MET A 79 1.26 -10.17 -3.93
N HIS A 80 1.48 -9.88 -2.64
CA HIS A 80 2.57 -8.99 -2.19
C HIS A 80 3.96 -9.45 -2.65
N LYS A 81 4.15 -10.76 -2.79
CA LYS A 81 5.42 -11.37 -3.23
C LYS A 81 5.73 -11.12 -4.69
N TYR A 82 4.76 -10.70 -5.48
CA TYR A 82 4.91 -10.45 -6.92
C TYR A 82 5.06 -8.97 -7.24
N VAL A 83 5.03 -8.08 -6.24
CA VAL A 83 5.21 -6.63 -6.45
C VAL A 83 6.71 -6.29 -6.45
N PRO A 84 7.24 -5.75 -7.57
CA PRO A 84 8.63 -5.30 -7.66
C PRO A 84 8.97 -4.25 -6.59
N LYS A 85 10.24 -4.20 -6.20
CA LYS A 85 10.75 -3.20 -5.23
C LYS A 85 11.56 -2.09 -5.89
N GLU A 86 11.97 -2.31 -7.13
CA GLU A 86 12.70 -1.37 -7.97
C GLU A 86 11.84 -1.02 -9.20
N GLY A 87 12.05 0.16 -9.77
CA GLY A 87 11.26 0.65 -10.90
C GLY A 87 9.87 1.14 -10.46
N GLN A 88 9.74 2.45 -10.24
CA GLN A 88 8.52 3.05 -9.69
C GLN A 88 7.30 2.85 -10.60
N ALA A 89 7.48 3.03 -11.91
CA ALA A 89 6.41 2.86 -12.90
C ALA A 89 5.97 1.40 -12.95
N ASP A 90 6.92 0.47 -13.09
CA ASP A 90 6.66 -0.97 -13.13
C ASP A 90 5.95 -1.45 -11.85
N THR A 91 6.39 -0.94 -10.69
CA THR A 91 5.77 -1.28 -9.40
C THR A 91 4.30 -0.86 -9.34
N LEU A 92 3.98 0.38 -9.74
CA LEU A 92 2.60 0.86 -9.76
C LEU A 92 1.73 0.11 -10.77
N GLU A 93 2.27 -0.19 -11.96
CA GLU A 93 1.56 -0.96 -12.97
C GLU A 93 1.21 -2.37 -12.47
N VAL A 94 2.15 -3.03 -11.76
CA VAL A 94 1.89 -4.33 -11.15
C VAL A 94 0.81 -4.24 -10.07
N ILE A 95 0.87 -3.24 -9.18
CA ILE A 95 -0.15 -3.05 -8.15
C ILE A 95 -1.52 -2.81 -8.80
N ALA A 96 -1.59 -1.98 -9.85
CA ALA A 96 -2.82 -1.72 -10.60
C ALA A 96 -3.41 -3.01 -11.20
N LYS A 97 -2.60 -3.81 -11.92
CA LYS A 97 -3.04 -5.11 -12.48
C LYS A 97 -3.59 -6.08 -11.43
N ILE A 98 -2.95 -6.12 -10.25
CA ILE A 98 -3.42 -6.95 -9.14
C ILE A 98 -4.77 -6.43 -8.62
N TYR A 99 -4.95 -5.12 -8.50
CA TYR A 99 -6.22 -4.54 -8.04
C TYR A 99 -7.36 -4.66 -9.06
N GLU A 100 -7.08 -4.47 -10.35
CA GLU A 100 -8.05 -4.65 -11.45
C GLU A 100 -8.65 -6.06 -11.47
N THR A 101 -7.83 -7.06 -11.13
CA THR A 101 -8.23 -8.47 -11.10
C THR A 101 -8.55 -8.98 -9.70
N GLN A 102 -8.64 -8.09 -8.69
CA GLN A 102 -8.78 -8.43 -7.27
C GLN A 102 -9.91 -9.42 -6.99
N ASP A 103 -11.06 -9.24 -7.63
CA ASP A 103 -12.24 -10.09 -7.43
C ASP A 103 -12.06 -11.50 -8.04
N ILE A 104 -11.19 -11.65 -9.04
CA ILE A 104 -10.93 -12.95 -9.69
C ILE A 104 -10.00 -13.79 -8.83
N TRP A 105 -8.77 -13.31 -8.60
CA TRP A 105 -7.77 -14.13 -7.91
C TRP A 105 -8.06 -14.29 -6.43
N GLY A 106 -8.68 -13.29 -5.79
CA GLY A 106 -8.93 -13.41 -4.36
C GLY A 106 -10.16 -14.26 -4.00
N ASP A 107 -10.94 -14.67 -5.00
CA ASP A 107 -12.01 -15.68 -4.85
C ASP A 107 -11.48 -17.10 -5.03
N LEU A 108 -10.23 -17.29 -5.49
CA LEU A 108 -9.57 -18.60 -5.53
C LEU A 108 -9.31 -19.11 -4.11
N ASP A 109 -9.66 -20.36 -3.83
CA ASP A 109 -9.57 -20.94 -2.49
C ASP A 109 -8.13 -21.30 -2.09
N GLU A 110 -7.38 -21.89 -3.01
CA GLU A 110 -6.04 -22.42 -2.74
C GLU A 110 -4.96 -21.37 -3.00
N HIS A 111 -3.97 -21.30 -2.10
CA HIS A 111 -2.84 -20.38 -2.23
C HIS A 111 -2.01 -20.63 -3.51
N GLU A 112 -1.87 -21.89 -3.92
CA GLU A 112 -1.18 -22.27 -5.15
C GLU A 112 -1.88 -21.70 -6.39
N ALA A 113 -3.21 -21.73 -6.44
CA ALA A 113 -3.98 -21.16 -7.54
C ALA A 113 -3.79 -19.64 -7.66
N ILE A 114 -3.58 -18.94 -6.55
CA ILE A 114 -3.31 -17.49 -6.53
C ILE A 114 -1.91 -17.21 -7.09
N SER A 115 -0.90 -18.00 -6.69
CA SER A 115 0.45 -17.91 -7.26
C SER A 115 0.43 -18.22 -8.76
N ASP A 116 -0.25 -19.29 -9.17
CA ASP A 116 -0.41 -19.65 -10.58
C ASP A 116 -1.08 -18.53 -11.37
N TYR A 117 -2.10 -17.87 -10.81
CA TYR A 117 -2.74 -16.72 -11.46
C TYR A 117 -1.75 -15.56 -11.65
N ALA A 118 -0.96 -15.24 -10.63
CA ALA A 118 0.05 -14.19 -10.71
C ALA A 118 1.08 -14.47 -11.82
N GLU A 119 1.54 -15.72 -11.94
CA GLU A 119 2.60 -16.10 -12.88
C GLU A 119 2.07 -16.33 -14.30
N THR A 120 0.95 -17.02 -14.44
CA THR A 120 0.45 -17.47 -15.75
C THR A 120 -0.50 -16.48 -16.40
N THR A 121 -1.27 -15.73 -15.61
CA THR A 121 -2.29 -14.81 -16.12
C THR A 121 -1.81 -13.36 -16.05
N LEU A 122 -1.21 -12.95 -14.94
CA LEU A 122 -0.66 -11.59 -14.81
C LEU A 122 0.79 -11.48 -15.33
N HIS A 123 1.43 -12.61 -15.66
CA HIS A 123 2.81 -12.68 -16.13
C HIS A 123 3.82 -12.01 -15.19
N LEU A 124 3.54 -12.08 -13.88
CA LEU A 124 4.41 -11.52 -12.84
C LEU A 124 5.49 -12.52 -12.46
N THR A 125 6.64 -11.99 -12.05
CA THR A 125 7.74 -12.78 -11.48
C THR A 125 7.81 -12.54 -9.99
N ILE A 126 8.16 -13.57 -9.23
CA ILE A 126 8.36 -13.44 -7.79
C ILE A 126 9.46 -12.42 -7.47
N ALA A 127 9.15 -11.49 -6.58
CA ALA A 127 9.97 -10.41 -6.05
C ALA A 127 9.85 -10.36 -4.51
N ASP A 128 9.77 -11.54 -3.90
CA ASP A 128 9.53 -11.69 -2.46
C ASP A 128 10.69 -11.08 -1.65
N ASP A 129 10.33 -10.31 -0.62
CA ASP A 129 11.26 -9.70 0.32
C ASP A 129 10.72 -9.89 1.75
N VAL A 130 11.04 -11.06 2.28
CA VAL A 130 10.63 -11.48 3.62
C VAL A 130 11.16 -10.52 4.70
N ALA A 131 12.32 -9.89 4.48
CA ALA A 131 12.88 -8.95 5.44
C ALA A 131 12.04 -7.67 5.51
N SER A 132 11.67 -7.11 4.35
CA SER A 132 10.78 -5.95 4.27
C SER A 132 9.38 -6.27 4.81
N SER A 133 8.79 -7.43 4.47
CA SER A 133 7.47 -7.81 4.99
C SER A 133 7.46 -7.93 6.52
N LYS A 134 8.50 -8.52 7.11
CA LYS A 134 8.65 -8.58 8.58
C LYS A 134 8.82 -7.20 9.21
N ALA A 135 9.62 -6.33 8.58
CA ALA A 135 9.81 -4.97 9.06
C ALA A 135 8.51 -4.16 9.04
N ILE A 136 7.69 -4.32 8.00
CA ILE A 136 6.36 -3.68 7.89
C ILE A 136 5.42 -4.16 9.00
N ILE A 137 5.37 -5.47 9.26
CA ILE A 137 4.56 -6.03 10.35
C ILE A 137 5.01 -5.46 11.70
N GLN A 138 6.32 -5.47 11.97
CA GLN A 138 6.86 -4.95 13.22
C GLN A 138 6.59 -3.47 13.41
N GLU A 139 6.71 -2.67 12.34
CA GLU A 139 6.37 -1.25 12.35
C GLU A 139 4.88 -1.03 12.65
N ALA A 140 4.00 -1.78 11.99
CA ALA A 140 2.56 -1.70 12.23
C ALA A 140 2.21 -2.10 13.67
N ASP A 141 2.85 -3.14 14.21
CA ASP A 141 2.65 -3.58 15.59
C ASP A 141 3.12 -2.52 16.59
N ASN A 142 4.30 -1.92 16.39
CA ASN A 142 4.80 -0.83 17.25
C ASN A 142 3.87 0.38 17.23
N ALA A 143 3.43 0.79 16.03
CA ALA A 143 2.53 1.91 15.82
C ALA A 143 1.06 1.61 16.15
N GLN A 144 0.74 0.37 16.58
CA GLN A 144 -0.63 -0.11 16.84
C GLN A 144 -1.58 0.04 15.62
N ILE A 145 -1.04 -0.05 14.41
CA ILE A 145 -1.78 0.00 13.15
C ILE A 145 -2.32 -1.40 12.84
N ILE A 146 -3.61 -1.60 13.12
CA ILE A 146 -4.26 -2.90 12.94
C ILE A 146 -5.01 -2.99 11.60
N PHE A 147 -5.48 -1.86 11.08
CA PHE A 147 -6.41 -1.81 9.95
C PHE A 147 -5.71 -1.40 8.64
N VAL A 148 -6.31 -1.81 7.53
CA VAL A 148 -5.90 -1.40 6.18
C VAL A 148 -7.16 -0.97 5.38
N PRO A 149 -7.09 0.07 4.54
CA PRO A 149 -5.94 0.96 4.38
C PRO A 149 -5.77 1.90 5.59
N THR A 150 -4.53 2.20 5.96
CA THR A 150 -4.20 3.27 6.91
C THR A 150 -3.15 4.16 6.25
N MET A 151 -3.47 5.45 6.12
CA MET A 151 -2.56 6.45 5.58
C MET A 151 -2.07 7.37 6.69
N VAL A 152 -0.79 7.74 6.62
CA VAL A 152 -0.15 8.68 7.56
C VAL A 152 0.57 9.76 6.78
N VAL A 153 0.27 11.03 7.11
CA VAL A 153 0.97 12.22 6.60
C VAL A 153 1.28 13.14 7.77
N GLY A 154 2.55 13.18 8.19
CA GLY A 154 2.94 13.86 9.42
C GLY A 154 2.15 13.32 10.62
N LYS A 155 1.31 14.18 11.23
CA LYS A 155 0.43 13.81 12.35
C LYS A 155 -0.96 13.32 11.93
N HIS A 156 -1.29 13.41 10.64
CA HIS A 156 -2.62 13.07 10.14
C HIS A 156 -2.70 11.58 9.86
N ILE A 157 -3.74 10.94 10.41
CA ILE A 157 -4.07 9.53 10.18
C ILE A 157 -5.47 9.49 9.55
N PHE A 158 -5.61 8.78 8.44
CA PHE A 158 -6.89 8.62 7.77
C PHE A 158 -6.98 7.30 7.01
N ASP A 159 -8.19 6.99 6.56
CA ASP A 159 -8.51 5.83 5.73
C ASP A 159 -9.11 6.29 4.39
N GLN A 160 -9.58 5.35 3.58
CA GLN A 160 -10.13 5.62 2.25
C GLN A 160 -11.38 6.52 2.26
N LYS A 161 -11.95 6.84 3.42
CA LYS A 161 -13.13 7.72 3.52
C LYS A 161 -12.79 9.21 3.41
N ILE A 162 -11.50 9.56 3.42
CA ILE A 162 -11.08 10.95 3.23
C ILE A 162 -11.56 11.46 1.85
N SER A 163 -12.02 12.71 1.79
CA SER A 163 -12.30 13.33 0.49
C SER A 163 -11.00 13.70 -0.21
N GLN A 164 -10.97 13.71 -1.54
CA GLN A 164 -9.78 14.17 -2.28
C GLN A 164 -9.44 15.64 -2.00
N ALA A 165 -10.43 16.46 -1.64
CA ALA A 165 -10.20 17.85 -1.23
C ALA A 165 -9.45 17.92 0.12
N ASP A 166 -9.90 17.16 1.13
CA ASP A 166 -9.24 17.12 2.43
C ASP A 166 -7.85 16.50 2.33
N PHE A 167 -7.69 15.45 1.52
CA PHE A 167 -6.39 14.83 1.28
C PHE A 167 -5.41 15.84 0.68
N ARG A 168 -5.82 16.59 -0.35
CA ARG A 168 -5.01 17.68 -0.93
C ARG A 168 -4.65 18.76 0.10
N SER A 169 -5.60 19.19 0.94
CA SER A 169 -5.33 20.15 2.03
C SER A 169 -4.22 19.66 2.95
N ILE A 170 -4.26 18.38 3.36
CA ILE A 170 -3.21 17.78 4.20
C ILE A 170 -1.86 17.79 3.50
N LEU A 171 -1.80 17.47 2.20
CA LEU A 171 -0.53 17.51 1.44
C LEU A 171 0.00 18.93 1.25
N ASP A 172 -0.89 19.92 1.17
CA ASP A 172 -0.53 21.32 0.97
C ASP A 172 -0.04 22.01 2.24
N GLU A 173 -0.52 21.56 3.41
CA GLU A 173 -0.14 22.05 4.73
C GLU A 173 1.12 21.38 5.32
N ALA A 174 1.46 20.18 4.83
CA ALA A 174 2.60 19.38 5.28
C ALA A 174 3.97 19.90 4.81
#